data_AF-A0A069IMS4-F1
#
_entry.id   AF-A0A069IMS4-F1
#
_cell.length_a   1.000
_cell.length_b   1.000
_cell.length_c   1.000
_cell.angle_alpha   90.00
_cell.angle_beta   90.00
_cell.angle_gamma   90.00
#
_symmetry.space_group_name_H-M   'P 1'
#
loop_
_entity.id
_entity.type
_entity.pdbx_description
1 polymer ?
#
loop_
_entity_poly.entity_id
_entity_poly.type
_entity_poly.pdbx_seq_one_letter_code
_entity_poly.pdbx_strand_id
1 'polypeptide(L)'
;AVGATLIVAAATFAARPLIPLDGPAYTSVFQGVIRWNSFVFVPVIQSVYGSEGTAMAAVAIAFIIPVTNITCVAVLAKWGSLRREPSALGLARSMIANPILLACLIGLALNLLRVPLIPGLSDAMDLLGAAALPLGLIVAGAGLSFAEVKRRQGTIAAVTLVKLGVMPPLMWFIAWALGGDSLAQGIALICGAAPGSAASYILARQMGGDAPLIAGVIALTTVGSAVVIPVLLALFHFA
;
A
#
# COMPACT_ATOMS: atom_id res chain seq x y z
N ALA A 1 -11.26 -2.54 6.16
CA ALA A 1 -10.18 -2.18 5.20
C ALA A 1 -10.23 -0.70 4.80
N VAL A 2 -11.11 -0.28 3.89
CA VAL A 2 -11.16 1.11 3.37
C VAL A 2 -11.34 2.15 4.47
N GLY A 3 -12.27 1.94 5.41
CA GLY A 3 -12.51 2.86 6.52
C GLY A 3 -11.24 3.12 7.35
N ALA A 4 -10.53 2.07 7.78
CA ALA A 4 -9.27 2.21 8.52
C ALA A 4 -8.22 2.99 7.71
N THR A 5 -8.08 2.69 6.42
CA THR A 5 -7.16 3.40 5.53
C THR A 5 -7.48 4.88 5.42
N LEU A 6 -8.76 5.24 5.28
CA LEU A 6 -9.19 6.64 5.23
C LEU A 6 -8.98 7.33 6.57
N ILE A 7 -9.25 6.66 7.70
CA ILE A 7 -9.01 7.21 9.05
C ILE A 7 -7.52 7.51 9.24
N VAL A 8 -6.63 6.56 8.95
CA VAL A 8 -5.19 6.77 9.10
C VAL A 8 -4.66 7.78 8.08
N ALA A 9 -5.18 7.79 6.84
CA ALA A 9 -4.85 8.80 5.85
C ALA A 9 -5.22 10.20 6.34
N ALA A 10 -6.45 10.38 6.84
CA ALA A 10 -6.94 11.65 7.35
C ALA A 10 -6.15 12.08 8.60
N ALA A 11 -5.88 11.17 9.53
CA ALA A 11 -5.07 11.44 10.71
C ALA A 11 -3.64 11.86 10.34
N THR A 12 -3.00 11.16 9.40
CA THR A 12 -1.65 11.50 8.93
C THR A 12 -1.63 12.85 8.22
N PHE A 13 -2.67 13.14 7.44
CA PHE A 13 -2.84 14.43 6.76
C PHE A 13 -3.06 15.57 7.74
N ALA A 14 -3.94 15.39 8.73
CA ALA A 14 -4.21 16.36 9.79
C ALA A 14 -2.99 16.59 10.69
N ALA A 15 -2.15 15.57 10.87
CA ALA A 15 -0.90 15.66 11.62
C ALA A 15 0.26 16.30 10.83
N ARG A 16 0.09 16.60 9.52
CA ARG A 16 1.13 17.26 8.70
C ARG A 16 1.84 18.46 9.36
N PRO A 17 1.16 19.43 9.99
CA PRO A 17 1.83 20.56 10.63
C PRO A 17 2.67 20.18 11.85
N LEU A 18 2.38 19.03 12.48
CA LEU A 18 3.09 18.52 13.65
C LEU A 18 4.28 17.61 13.28
N ILE A 19 4.35 17.14 12.02
CA ILE A 19 5.40 16.24 11.54
C ILE A 19 6.57 17.09 11.00
N PRO A 20 7.74 17.12 11.68
CA PRO A 20 8.90 17.92 11.28
C PRO A 20 9.70 17.22 10.17
N LEU A 21 9.01 16.85 9.08
CA LEU A 21 9.60 16.26 7.90
C LEU A 21 9.43 17.20 6.70
N ASP A 22 10.42 17.16 5.82
CA ASP A 22 10.33 17.81 4.51
C ASP A 22 9.21 17.17 3.67
N GLY A 23 8.82 17.84 2.57
CA GLY A 23 7.76 17.36 1.69
C GLY A 23 8.00 15.92 1.19
N PRO A 24 9.18 15.62 0.61
CA PRO A 24 9.51 14.28 0.13
C PRO A 24 9.43 13.19 1.20
N ALA A 25 10.01 13.40 2.39
CA ALA A 25 9.95 12.41 3.47
C ALA A 25 8.53 12.24 4.00
N TYR A 26 7.75 13.33 4.14
CA TYR A 26 6.35 13.25 4.52
C TYR A 26 5.54 12.41 3.51
N THR A 27 5.75 12.61 2.21
CA THR A 27 5.02 11.83 1.19
C THR A 27 5.35 10.34 1.27
N SER A 28 6.62 9.99 1.56
CA SER A 28 7.04 8.60 1.78
C SER A 28 6.46 8.02 3.07
N VAL A 29 6.43 8.78 4.17
CA VAL A 29 5.76 8.38 5.42
C VAL A 29 4.28 8.10 5.19
N PHE A 30 3.60 9.00 4.48
CA PHE A 30 2.18 8.86 4.15
C PHE A 30 1.91 7.58 3.36
N GLN A 31 2.71 7.30 2.34
CA GLN A 31 2.62 6.04 1.59
C GLN A 31 2.87 4.82 2.49
N GLY A 32 3.88 4.89 3.36
CA GLY A 32 4.27 3.81 4.25
C GLY A 32 3.18 3.38 5.24
N VAL A 33 2.37 4.32 5.73
CA VAL A 33 1.28 4.00 6.67
C VAL A 33 0.03 3.46 5.98
N ILE A 34 -0.34 3.97 4.79
CA ILE A 34 -1.62 3.60 4.17
C ILE A 34 -1.53 2.52 3.09
N ARG A 35 -0.40 2.40 2.39
CA ARG A 35 -0.26 1.39 1.31
C ARG A 35 0.11 0.05 1.89
N TRP A 36 -0.40 -0.99 1.28
CA TRP A 36 -0.16 -2.39 1.63
C TRP A 36 0.15 -3.22 0.40
N ASN A 37 0.83 -4.34 0.63
CA ASN A 37 1.25 -5.27 -0.40
C ASN A 37 0.33 -6.50 -0.45
N SER A 38 -0.51 -6.60 -1.48
CA SER A 38 -1.45 -7.72 -1.67
C SER A 38 -0.78 -9.06 -1.93
N PHE A 39 0.36 -9.09 -2.60
CA PHE A 39 0.98 -10.33 -3.05
C PHE A 39 1.54 -11.18 -1.91
N VAL A 40 2.00 -10.56 -0.83
CA VAL A 40 2.56 -11.31 0.31
C VAL A 40 1.45 -11.91 1.17
N PHE A 41 0.28 -11.27 1.30
CA PHE A 41 -0.76 -11.75 2.22
C PHE A 41 -1.84 -12.60 1.55
N VAL A 42 -2.11 -12.47 0.25
CA VAL A 42 -3.11 -13.31 -0.44
C VAL A 42 -2.80 -14.80 -0.28
N PRO A 43 -1.54 -15.28 -0.43
CA PRO A 43 -1.18 -16.66 -0.13
C PRO A 43 -1.43 -17.06 1.33
N VAL A 44 -1.21 -16.14 2.27
CA VAL A 44 -1.47 -16.38 3.70
C VAL A 44 -2.97 -16.54 3.97
N ILE A 45 -3.80 -15.69 3.39
CA ILE A 45 -5.26 -15.81 3.47
C ILE A 45 -5.70 -17.13 2.83
N GLN A 46 -5.17 -17.48 1.67
CA GLN A 46 -5.47 -18.74 1.00
C GLN A 46 -5.08 -19.96 1.85
N SER A 47 -3.95 -19.91 2.57
CA SER A 47 -3.50 -21.02 3.41
C SER A 47 -4.33 -21.17 4.69
N VAL A 48 -4.83 -20.06 5.25
CA VAL A 48 -5.58 -20.07 6.53
C VAL A 48 -7.08 -20.29 6.30
N TYR A 49 -7.65 -19.64 5.28
CA TYR A 49 -9.10 -19.56 5.06
C TYR A 49 -9.57 -20.14 3.71
N GLY A 50 -8.66 -20.71 2.92
CA GLY A 50 -9.01 -21.33 1.65
C GLY A 50 -9.52 -20.35 0.59
N SER A 51 -10.27 -20.88 -0.39
CA SER A 51 -10.78 -20.12 -1.54
C SER A 51 -11.80 -19.06 -1.15
N GLU A 52 -12.62 -19.32 -0.13
CA GLU A 52 -13.61 -18.37 0.38
C GLU A 52 -12.93 -17.11 0.91
N GLY A 53 -11.89 -17.28 1.73
CA GLY A 53 -11.14 -16.15 2.25
C GLY A 53 -10.44 -15.35 1.15
N THR A 54 -9.88 -16.03 0.14
CA THR A 54 -9.27 -15.38 -1.02
C THR A 54 -10.28 -14.57 -1.83
N ALA A 55 -11.50 -15.07 -2.01
CA ALA A 55 -12.56 -14.34 -2.70
C ALA A 55 -12.90 -13.04 -1.98
N MET A 56 -13.04 -13.08 -0.65
CA MET A 56 -13.33 -11.87 0.14
C MET A 56 -12.14 -10.91 0.18
N ALA A 57 -10.91 -11.42 0.26
CA ALA A 57 -9.71 -10.60 0.15
C ALA A 57 -9.63 -9.88 -1.20
N ALA A 58 -10.01 -10.53 -2.30
CA ALA A 58 -10.06 -9.92 -3.62
C ALA A 58 -11.02 -8.72 -3.68
N VAL A 59 -12.17 -8.82 -3.01
CA VAL A 59 -13.10 -7.68 -2.87
C VAL A 59 -12.44 -6.53 -2.12
N ALA A 60 -11.78 -6.79 -0.99
CA ALA A 60 -11.07 -5.76 -0.23
C ALA A 60 -9.97 -5.08 -1.06
N ILE A 61 -9.21 -5.87 -1.83
CA ILE A 61 -8.16 -5.40 -2.75
C ILE A 61 -8.72 -4.50 -3.84
N ALA A 62 -9.86 -4.86 -4.43
CA ALA A 62 -10.48 -4.11 -5.52
C ALA A 62 -10.83 -2.66 -5.11
N PHE A 63 -11.27 -2.44 -3.88
CA PHE A 63 -11.60 -1.10 -3.40
C PHE A 63 -10.39 -0.34 -2.85
N ILE A 64 -9.49 -1.02 -2.16
CA ILE A 64 -8.42 -0.32 -1.45
C ILE A 64 -7.28 0.17 -2.36
N ILE A 65 -6.98 -0.58 -3.43
CA ILE A 65 -5.85 -0.27 -4.30
C ILE A 65 -6.11 1.07 -5.00
N PRO A 66 -7.29 1.30 -5.60
CA PRO A 66 -7.62 2.60 -6.16
C PRO A 66 -7.57 3.72 -5.13
N VAL A 67 -8.19 3.54 -3.95
CA VAL A 67 -8.21 4.56 -2.89
C VAL A 67 -6.79 4.94 -2.48
N THR A 68 -5.97 3.96 -2.10
CA THR A 68 -4.59 4.22 -1.68
C THR A 68 -3.73 4.81 -2.80
N ASN A 69 -3.88 4.35 -4.05
CA ASN A 69 -3.17 4.93 -5.19
C ASN A 69 -3.52 6.41 -5.38
N ILE A 70 -4.80 6.74 -5.48
CA ILE A 70 -5.28 8.11 -5.73
C ILE A 70 -4.79 9.04 -4.61
N THR A 71 -4.98 8.65 -3.34
CA THR A 71 -4.57 9.49 -2.20
C THR A 71 -3.05 9.66 -2.16
N CYS A 72 -2.27 8.61 -2.41
CA CYS A 72 -0.80 8.70 -2.43
C CYS A 72 -0.28 9.58 -3.55
N VAL A 73 -0.81 9.42 -4.77
CA VAL A 73 -0.43 10.24 -5.93
C VAL A 73 -0.79 11.70 -5.68
N ALA A 74 -1.96 11.98 -5.08
CA ALA A 74 -2.35 13.34 -4.73
C ALA A 74 -1.39 13.98 -3.70
N VAL A 75 -0.98 13.24 -2.67
CA VAL A 75 0.01 13.70 -1.68
C VAL A 75 1.38 13.91 -2.31
N LEU A 76 1.86 12.96 -3.12
CA LEU A 76 3.15 13.06 -3.84
C LEU A 76 3.18 14.23 -4.81
N ALA A 77 2.12 14.45 -5.59
CA ALA A 77 2.08 15.56 -6.52
C ALA A 77 1.98 16.93 -5.81
N LYS A 78 1.46 16.97 -4.57
CA LYS A 78 1.40 18.19 -3.76
C LYS A 78 2.72 18.51 -3.05
N TRP A 79 3.41 17.51 -2.51
CA TRP A 79 4.57 17.69 -1.61
C TRP A 79 5.87 17.00 -2.04
N GLY A 80 5.88 16.26 -3.14
CA GLY A 80 7.09 15.68 -3.72
C GLY A 80 8.04 16.74 -4.30
N SER A 81 9.32 16.43 -4.38
CA SER A 81 10.35 17.38 -4.86
C SER A 81 10.30 17.62 -6.36
N LEU A 82 9.74 16.69 -7.15
CA LEU A 82 9.56 16.82 -8.60
C LEU A 82 8.26 17.56 -8.97
N ARG A 83 7.78 18.44 -8.07
CA ARG A 83 6.58 19.24 -8.27
C ARG A 83 6.75 20.15 -9.48
N ARG A 84 6.06 19.81 -10.58
CA ARG A 84 6.11 20.61 -11.81
C ARG A 84 5.29 21.89 -11.70
N GLU A 85 4.13 21.86 -11.03
CA GLU A 85 3.25 23.03 -10.90
C GLU A 85 2.48 23.05 -9.56
N PRO A 86 2.46 24.18 -8.82
CA PRO A 86 1.73 24.28 -7.56
C PRO A 86 0.21 24.31 -7.61
N SER A 87 -0.38 24.44 -8.79
CA SER A 87 -1.82 24.68 -8.99
C SER A 87 -2.65 23.39 -8.93
N ALA A 88 -3.95 23.51 -8.62
CA ALA A 88 -4.88 22.38 -8.68
C ALA A 88 -4.96 21.77 -10.09
N LEU A 89 -4.79 22.61 -11.13
CA LEU A 89 -4.71 22.19 -12.52
C LEU A 89 -3.42 21.40 -12.82
N GLY A 90 -2.28 21.84 -12.27
CA GLY A 90 -1.00 21.14 -12.36
C GLY A 90 -0.99 19.80 -11.64
N LEU A 91 -1.72 19.70 -10.52
CA LEU A 91 -1.98 18.44 -9.82
C LEU A 91 -2.81 17.48 -10.68
N ALA A 92 -3.94 17.94 -11.23
CA ALA A 92 -4.78 17.14 -12.12
C ALA A 92 -4.01 16.67 -13.37
N ARG A 93 -3.21 17.55 -13.97
CA ARG A 93 -2.37 17.24 -15.13
C ARG A 93 -1.28 16.22 -14.80
N SER A 94 -0.67 16.33 -13.61
CA SER A 94 0.33 15.36 -13.14
C SER A 94 -0.29 13.99 -12.81
N MET A 95 -1.53 13.97 -12.31
CA MET A 95 -2.28 12.73 -12.09
C MET A 95 -2.64 12.06 -13.43
N ILE A 96 -3.17 12.81 -14.39
CA ILE A 96 -3.51 12.29 -15.71
C ILE A 96 -2.26 11.84 -16.47
N ALA A 97 -1.11 12.48 -16.29
CA ALA A 97 0.15 12.05 -16.89
C ALA A 97 0.81 10.87 -16.16
N ASN A 98 0.27 10.39 -15.03
CA ASN A 98 0.86 9.30 -14.28
C ASN A 98 0.54 7.96 -14.96
N PRO A 99 1.54 7.25 -15.52
CA PRO A 99 1.31 6.02 -16.28
C PRO A 99 0.73 4.90 -15.42
N ILE A 100 0.99 4.87 -14.12
CA ILE A 100 0.42 3.86 -13.20
C ILE A 100 -1.08 4.13 -13.02
N LEU A 101 -1.46 5.39 -12.78
CA LEU A 101 -2.88 5.76 -12.67
C LEU A 101 -3.63 5.48 -13.98
N LEU A 102 -3.05 5.89 -15.12
CA LEU A 102 -3.62 5.62 -16.43
C LEU A 102 -3.78 4.12 -16.69
N ALA A 103 -2.77 3.30 -16.41
CA ALA A 103 -2.86 1.85 -16.58
C ALA A 103 -3.99 1.24 -15.74
N CYS A 104 -4.14 1.67 -14.48
CA CYS A 104 -5.26 1.22 -13.62
C CYS A 104 -6.62 1.65 -14.18
N LEU A 105 -6.75 2.91 -14.63
CA LEU A 105 -8.00 3.43 -15.18
C LEU A 105 -8.37 2.75 -16.51
N ILE A 106 -7.40 2.53 -17.39
CA ILE A 106 -7.58 1.79 -18.64
C ILE A 106 -8.00 0.35 -18.34
N GLY A 107 -7.30 -0.35 -17.44
CA GLY A 107 -7.65 -1.71 -17.04
C GLY A 107 -9.07 -1.82 -16.47
N LEU A 108 -9.46 -0.86 -15.62
CA LEU A 108 -10.82 -0.77 -15.09
C LEU A 108 -11.86 -0.51 -16.19
N ALA A 109 -11.58 0.41 -17.11
CA ALA A 109 -12.47 0.73 -18.23
C ALA A 109 -12.66 -0.49 -19.15
N LEU A 110 -11.59 -1.19 -19.50
CA LEU A 110 -11.65 -2.42 -20.30
C LEU A 110 -12.48 -3.51 -19.61
N ASN A 111 -12.33 -3.67 -18.30
CA ASN A 111 -13.11 -4.62 -17.50
C ASN A 111 -14.61 -4.27 -17.49
N LEU A 112 -14.95 -3.00 -17.25
CA LEU A 112 -16.33 -2.52 -17.24
C LEU A 112 -17.02 -2.62 -18.61
N LEU A 113 -16.28 -2.33 -19.68
CA LEU A 113 -16.74 -2.48 -21.06
C LEU A 113 -16.79 -3.94 -21.52
N ARG A 114 -16.35 -4.89 -20.68
CA ARG A 114 -16.26 -6.33 -20.97
C ARG A 114 -15.52 -6.61 -22.28
N VAL A 115 -14.45 -5.85 -22.54
CA VAL A 115 -13.63 -6.04 -23.74
C VAL A 115 -13.03 -7.45 -23.71
N PRO A 116 -13.21 -8.26 -24.76
CA PRO A 116 -12.67 -9.61 -24.78
C PRO A 116 -11.14 -9.56 -24.74
N LEU A 117 -10.55 -10.51 -24.02
CA LEU A 117 -9.10 -10.68 -23.97
C LEU A 117 -8.60 -11.04 -25.37
N ILE A 118 -7.59 -10.30 -25.84
CA ILE A 118 -6.92 -10.58 -27.10
C ILE A 118 -5.81 -11.60 -26.81
N PRO A 119 -5.86 -12.82 -27.37
CA PRO A 119 -4.82 -13.82 -27.17
C PRO A 119 -3.44 -13.29 -27.57
N GLY A 120 -2.40 -13.67 -26.83
CA GLY A 120 -1.03 -13.16 -27.02
C GLY A 120 -0.79 -11.79 -26.37
N LEU A 121 -1.67 -10.80 -26.56
CA LEU A 121 -1.54 -9.50 -25.86
C LEU A 121 -1.87 -9.65 -24.37
N SER A 122 -2.97 -10.32 -24.05
CA SER A 122 -3.35 -10.62 -22.65
C SER A 122 -2.27 -11.43 -21.93
N ASP A 123 -1.77 -12.49 -22.56
CA ASP A 123 -0.68 -13.33 -22.01
C ASP A 123 0.60 -12.51 -21.74
N ALA A 124 0.96 -11.63 -22.67
CA ALA A 124 2.12 -10.74 -22.49
C ALA A 124 1.92 -9.74 -21.35
N MET A 125 0.71 -9.16 -21.23
CA MET A 125 0.38 -8.26 -20.12
C MET A 125 0.37 -8.99 -18.78
N ASP A 126 -0.11 -10.23 -18.73
CA ASP A 126 -0.09 -11.05 -17.52
C ASP A 126 1.34 -11.39 -17.09
N LEU A 127 2.21 -11.75 -18.04
CA LEU A 127 3.61 -12.02 -17.75
C LEU A 127 4.34 -10.77 -17.24
N LEU A 128 4.10 -9.61 -17.85
CA LEU A 128 4.65 -8.33 -17.41
C LEU A 128 4.12 -7.94 -16.02
N GLY A 129 2.84 -8.13 -15.76
CA GLY A 129 2.20 -7.88 -14.46
C GLY A 129 2.78 -8.76 -13.37
N ALA A 130 2.97 -10.05 -13.64
CA ALA A 130 3.58 -11.00 -12.73
C ALA A 130 5.06 -10.67 -12.44
N ALA A 131 5.81 -10.19 -13.43
CA ALA A 131 7.21 -9.80 -13.28
C ALA A 131 7.40 -8.45 -12.57
N ALA A 132 6.44 -7.53 -12.67
CA ALA A 132 6.57 -6.17 -12.16
C ALA A 132 6.84 -6.10 -10.64
N LEU A 133 6.18 -6.96 -9.85
CA LEU A 133 6.38 -6.97 -8.41
C LEU A 133 7.74 -7.53 -7.99
N PRO A 134 8.18 -8.75 -8.41
CA PRO A 134 9.51 -9.26 -8.09
C PRO A 134 10.61 -8.26 -8.47
N LEU A 135 10.53 -7.67 -9.66
CA LEU A 135 11.47 -6.65 -10.10
C LEU A 135 11.41 -5.40 -9.21
N GLY A 136 10.21 -4.93 -8.86
CA GLY A 136 10.03 -3.80 -7.94
C GLY A 136 10.65 -4.05 -6.56
N LEU A 137 10.55 -5.27 -6.03
CA LEU A 137 11.17 -5.67 -4.76
C LEU A 137 12.69 -5.78 -4.87
N ILE A 138 13.22 -6.35 -5.96
CA ILE A 138 14.67 -6.38 -6.22
C ILE A 138 15.23 -4.97 -6.29
N VAL A 139 14.56 -4.07 -7.01
CA VAL A 139 14.98 -2.66 -7.14
C VAL A 139 14.88 -1.92 -5.81
N ALA A 140 13.82 -2.14 -5.03
CA ALA A 140 13.69 -1.57 -3.69
C ALA A 140 14.79 -2.07 -2.74
N GLY A 141 15.13 -3.36 -2.82
CA GLY A 141 16.22 -3.98 -2.06
C GLY A 141 17.60 -3.46 -2.48
N ALA A 142 17.85 -3.35 -3.78
CA ALA A 142 19.09 -2.78 -4.32
C ALA A 142 19.24 -1.29 -3.98
N GLY A 143 18.12 -0.56 -3.88
CA GLY A 143 18.08 0.83 -3.45
C GLY A 143 18.14 1.03 -1.92
N LEU A 144 18.17 -0.05 -1.14
CA LEU A 144 18.21 0.02 0.31
C LEU A 144 19.62 0.38 0.78
N SER A 145 19.75 1.52 1.45
CA SER A 145 20.99 1.90 2.12
C SER A 145 20.85 1.71 3.63
N PHE A 146 21.61 0.78 4.20
CA PHE A 146 21.61 0.54 5.65
C PHE A 146 22.04 1.77 6.45
N ALA A 147 22.93 2.60 5.90
CA ALA A 147 23.34 3.86 6.52
C ALA A 147 22.17 4.85 6.59
N GLU A 148 21.39 4.96 5.51
CA GLU A 148 20.18 5.80 5.45
C GLU A 148 19.08 5.30 6.38
N VAL A 149 18.87 3.98 6.43
CA VAL A 149 17.94 3.33 7.37
C VAL A 149 18.34 3.64 8.81
N LYS A 150 19.62 3.48 9.16
CA LYS A 150 20.13 3.79 10.50
C LYS A 150 19.94 5.26 10.86
N ARG A 151 20.21 6.18 9.91
CA ARG A 151 20.01 7.62 10.12
C ARG A 151 18.55 7.97 10.39
N ARG A 152 17.61 7.27 9.73
CA ARG A 152 16.16 7.56 9.77
C ARG A 152 15.37 6.55 10.60
N GLN A 153 16.05 5.80 11.47
CA GLN A 153 15.47 4.68 12.24
C GLN A 153 14.23 5.09 13.04
N GLY A 154 14.21 6.28 13.64
CA GLY A 154 13.07 6.76 14.41
C GLY A 154 11.81 6.92 13.55
N THR A 155 11.94 7.53 12.37
CA THR A 155 10.83 7.70 11.43
C THR A 155 10.36 6.35 10.86
N ILE A 156 11.30 5.48 10.50
CA ILE A 156 10.99 4.14 9.96
C ILE A 156 10.26 3.30 11.02
N ALA A 157 10.73 3.33 12.27
CA ALA A 157 10.11 2.62 13.38
C ALA A 157 8.71 3.16 13.69
N ALA A 158 8.53 4.49 13.72
CA ALA A 158 7.22 5.10 13.95
C ALA A 158 6.20 4.71 12.86
N VAL A 159 6.60 4.76 11.58
CA VAL A 159 5.74 4.32 10.48
C VAL A 159 5.41 2.84 10.58
N THR A 160 6.41 2.01 10.91
CA THR A 160 6.21 0.57 11.09
C THR A 160 5.27 0.28 12.25
N LEU A 161 5.36 1.02 13.36
CA LEU A 161 4.48 0.88 14.51
C LEU A 161 3.03 1.24 14.16
N VAL A 162 2.80 2.33 13.43
CA VAL A 162 1.45 2.66 12.94
C VAL A 162 0.96 1.56 11.99
N LYS A 163 1.83 1.10 11.09
CA LYS A 163 1.47 0.12 10.05
C LYS A 163 1.19 -1.28 10.60
N LEU A 164 1.96 -1.76 11.56
CA LEU A 164 1.85 -3.13 12.09
C LEU A 164 1.22 -3.18 13.48
N GLY A 165 1.19 -2.07 14.22
CA GLY A 165 0.59 -1.99 15.56
C GLY A 165 -0.80 -1.36 15.57
N VAL A 166 -1.07 -0.36 14.72
CA VAL A 166 -2.37 0.36 14.73
C VAL A 166 -3.31 -0.15 13.66
N MET A 167 -2.84 -0.32 12.42
CA MET A 167 -3.69 -0.73 11.29
C MET A 167 -4.40 -2.08 11.49
N PRO A 168 -3.75 -3.18 11.94
CA PRO A 168 -4.44 -4.45 12.09
C PRO A 168 -5.57 -4.40 13.11
N PRO A 169 -5.36 -3.95 14.38
CA PRO A 169 -6.44 -3.84 15.34
C PRO A 169 -7.56 -2.89 14.88
N LEU A 170 -7.21 -1.78 14.22
CA LEU A 170 -8.21 -0.85 13.69
C LEU A 170 -9.06 -1.50 12.59
N MET A 171 -8.47 -2.26 11.68
CA MET A 171 -9.20 -2.95 10.62
C MET A 171 -10.10 -4.05 11.18
N TRP A 172 -9.60 -4.82 12.13
CA TRP A 172 -10.39 -5.81 12.85
C TRP A 172 -11.56 -5.16 13.58
N PHE A 173 -11.31 -4.09 14.35
CA PHE A 173 -12.33 -3.39 15.13
C PHE A 173 -13.45 -2.84 14.24
N ILE A 174 -13.10 -2.25 13.09
CA ILE A 174 -14.11 -1.77 12.13
C ILE A 174 -14.90 -2.93 11.54
N ALA A 175 -14.28 -4.06 11.22
CA ALA A 175 -14.99 -5.23 10.71
C ALA A 175 -15.98 -5.77 11.76
N TRP A 176 -15.54 -5.88 13.01
CA TRP A 176 -16.38 -6.28 14.14
C TRP A 176 -17.54 -5.30 14.39
N ALA A 177 -17.26 -4.00 14.44
CA ALA A 177 -18.27 -2.97 14.68
C ALA A 177 -19.34 -2.87 13.57
N LEU A 178 -19.00 -3.27 12.35
CA LEU A 178 -19.94 -3.37 11.23
C LEU A 178 -20.70 -4.71 11.18
N GLY A 179 -20.51 -5.58 12.18
CA GLY A 179 -21.18 -6.89 12.26
C GLY A 179 -20.58 -7.96 11.35
N GLY A 180 -19.32 -7.80 10.91
CA GLY A 180 -18.61 -8.82 10.14
C GLY A 180 -18.43 -10.12 10.94
N ASP A 181 -18.53 -11.26 10.28
CA ASP A 181 -18.29 -12.57 10.88
C ASP A 181 -16.80 -12.80 11.21
N SER A 182 -16.49 -13.95 11.81
CA SER A 182 -15.12 -14.30 12.19
C SER A 182 -14.16 -14.33 10.99
N LEU A 183 -14.65 -14.78 9.83
CA LEU A 183 -13.87 -14.81 8.59
C LEU A 183 -13.52 -13.38 8.12
N ALA A 184 -14.52 -12.48 8.09
CA ALA A 184 -14.32 -11.07 7.71
C ALA A 184 -13.40 -10.33 8.67
N GLN A 185 -13.55 -10.59 9.97
CA GLN A 185 -12.68 -10.04 11.00
C GLN A 185 -11.24 -10.53 10.85
N GLY A 186 -11.04 -11.83 10.66
CA GLY A 186 -9.74 -12.45 10.46
C GLY A 186 -9.03 -11.94 9.21
N ILE A 187 -9.76 -11.80 8.10
CA ILE A 187 -9.23 -11.22 6.86
C ILE A 187 -8.89 -9.75 7.04
N ALA A 188 -9.76 -8.97 7.70
CA ALA A 188 -9.46 -7.56 7.97
C ALA A 188 -8.20 -7.40 8.83
N LEU A 189 -7.99 -8.28 9.81
CA LEU A 189 -6.80 -8.31 10.66
C LEU A 189 -5.53 -8.63 9.84
N ILE A 190 -5.53 -9.71 9.05
CA ILE A 190 -4.39 -10.06 8.18
C ILE A 190 -4.10 -8.93 7.20
N CYS A 191 -5.13 -8.40 6.56
CA CYS A 191 -5.00 -7.29 5.64
C CYS A 191 -4.33 -6.09 6.33
N GLY A 192 -4.75 -5.70 7.53
CA GLY A 192 -4.12 -4.59 8.26
C GLY A 192 -2.67 -4.84 8.65
N ALA A 193 -2.26 -6.10 8.84
CA ALA A 193 -0.88 -6.51 9.12
C ALA A 193 -0.01 -6.68 7.85
N ALA A 194 -0.55 -6.43 6.66
CA ALA A 194 0.19 -6.52 5.41
C ALA A 194 1.35 -5.50 5.35
N PRO A 195 2.51 -5.88 4.81
CA PRO A 195 3.67 -5.01 4.74
C PRO A 195 3.49 -3.87 3.72
N GLY A 196 4.42 -2.91 3.74
CA GLY A 196 4.45 -1.79 2.80
C GLY A 196 4.53 -2.23 1.34
N SER A 197 3.88 -1.48 0.45
CA SER A 197 3.81 -1.79 -0.98
C SER A 197 5.11 -1.42 -1.71
N ALA A 198 5.65 -2.33 -2.53
CA ALA A 198 6.79 -2.07 -3.42
C ALA A 198 6.54 -0.89 -4.40
N ALA A 199 5.28 -0.72 -4.82
CA ALA A 199 4.88 0.39 -5.69
C ALA A 199 5.15 1.78 -5.05
N SER A 200 5.20 1.86 -3.72
CA SER A 200 5.52 3.10 -3.00
C SER A 200 6.95 3.58 -3.27
N TYR A 201 7.90 2.65 -3.44
CA TYR A 201 9.28 2.97 -3.79
C TYR A 201 9.37 3.53 -5.20
N ILE A 202 8.72 2.87 -6.16
CA ILE A 202 8.69 3.32 -7.56
C ILE A 202 8.06 4.70 -7.66
N LEU A 203 6.91 4.92 -7.01
CA LEU A 203 6.23 6.22 -6.99
C LEU A 203 7.07 7.31 -6.32
N ALA A 204 7.75 7.00 -5.21
CA ALA A 204 8.67 7.94 -4.57
C ALA A 204 9.78 8.37 -5.54
N ARG A 205 10.40 7.42 -6.27
CA ARG A 205 11.42 7.76 -7.27
C ARG A 205 10.88 8.58 -8.45
N GLN A 206 9.69 8.25 -8.94
CA GLN A 206 9.10 8.91 -10.10
C GLN A 206 8.54 10.31 -9.81
N MET A 207 8.07 10.55 -8.58
CA MET A 207 7.37 11.79 -8.19
C MET A 207 8.14 12.65 -7.18
N GLY A 208 9.39 12.29 -6.86
CA GLY A 208 10.24 13.06 -5.96
C GLY A 208 9.91 12.87 -4.47
N GLY A 209 9.39 11.70 -4.10
CA GLY A 209 9.36 11.27 -2.70
C GLY A 209 10.73 10.79 -2.22
N ASP A 210 10.84 10.53 -0.92
CA ASP A 210 12.05 9.99 -0.31
C ASP A 210 12.14 8.46 -0.50
N ALA A 211 12.84 8.04 -1.56
CA ALA A 211 12.96 6.64 -1.94
C ALA A 211 13.77 5.78 -0.93
N PRO A 212 14.91 6.23 -0.38
CA PRO A 212 15.62 5.49 0.66
C PRO A 212 14.78 5.27 1.93
N LEU A 213 14.03 6.29 2.37
CA LEU A 213 13.15 6.17 3.54
C LEU A 213 12.06 5.11 3.35
N ILE A 214 11.34 5.17 2.22
CA ILE A 214 10.25 4.21 1.97
C ILE A 214 10.78 2.80 1.72
N ALA A 215 11.98 2.64 1.14
CA ALA A 215 12.64 1.33 1.04
C ALA A 215 12.89 0.73 2.45
N GLY A 216 13.38 1.54 3.39
CA GLY A 216 13.57 1.13 4.78
C GLY A 216 12.27 0.71 5.47
N VAL A 217 11.19 1.46 5.26
CA VAL A 217 9.85 1.10 5.76
C VAL A 217 9.35 -0.20 5.15
N ILE A 218 9.48 -0.39 3.84
CA ILE A 218 9.08 -1.63 3.17
C ILE A 218 9.85 -2.81 3.74
N ALA A 219 11.18 -2.69 3.88
CA ALA A 219 12.01 -3.76 4.44
C ALA A 219 11.59 -4.10 5.88
N LEU A 220 11.47 -3.11 6.76
CA LEU A 220 11.15 -3.35 8.17
C LEU A 220 9.72 -3.90 8.34
N THR A 221 8.74 -3.36 7.60
CA THR A 221 7.36 -3.86 7.64
C THR A 221 7.24 -5.26 7.04
N THR A 222 8.04 -5.60 6.03
CA THR A 222 8.07 -6.96 5.45
C THR A 222 8.53 -7.98 6.49
N VAL A 223 9.69 -7.75 7.11
CA VAL A 223 10.21 -8.62 8.18
C VAL A 223 9.25 -8.65 9.37
N GLY A 224 8.75 -7.48 9.79
CA GLY A 224 7.80 -7.38 10.90
C GLY A 224 6.49 -8.11 10.65
N SER A 225 5.94 -8.03 9.42
CA SER A 225 4.67 -8.70 9.07
C SER A 225 4.76 -10.22 9.18
N ALA A 226 5.93 -10.81 8.87
CA ALA A 226 6.14 -12.25 9.00
C ALA A 226 6.01 -12.75 10.44
N VAL A 227 6.24 -11.89 11.43
CA VAL A 227 6.06 -12.19 12.86
C VAL A 227 4.69 -11.74 13.35
N VAL A 228 4.26 -10.53 12.98
CA VAL A 228 3.02 -9.92 13.47
C VAL A 228 1.79 -10.68 13.00
N ILE A 229 1.78 -11.19 11.76
CA ILE A 229 0.62 -11.94 11.24
C ILE A 229 0.35 -13.22 12.05
N PRO A 230 1.32 -14.15 12.24
CA PRO A 230 1.10 -15.33 13.09
C PRO A 230 0.71 -14.98 14.53
N VAL A 231 1.36 -13.99 15.15
CA VAL A 231 1.08 -13.58 16.53
C VAL A 231 -0.35 -13.06 16.68
N LEU A 232 -0.80 -12.21 15.74
CA LEU A 232 -2.16 -11.69 15.76
C LEU A 232 -3.21 -12.78 15.51
N LEU A 233 -2.95 -13.72 14.60
CA LEU A 233 -3.86 -14.83 14.37
C LEU A 233 -4.02 -15.72 15.61
N ALA A 234 -2.91 -16.03 16.28
CA ALA A 234 -2.93 -16.79 17.53
C ALA A 234 -3.66 -16.02 18.66
N LEU A 235 -3.39 -14.72 18.81
CA LEU A 235 -3.97 -13.91 19.89
C LEU A 235 -5.48 -13.71 19.74
N PHE A 236 -5.97 -13.57 18.50
CA PHE A 236 -7.39 -13.42 18.21
C PHE A 236 -8.11 -14.77 17.97
N HIS A 237 -7.43 -15.90 18.16
CA HIS A 237 -7.98 -17.25 17.96
C HIS A 237 -8.59 -17.46 16.57
N PHE A 238 -7.96 -16.86 15.56
CA PHE A 238 -8.36 -16.96 14.17
C PHE A 238 -7.62 -18.06 13.40
N ALA A 239 -6.61 -18.69 14.03
CA ALA A 239 -5.88 -19.85 13.56
C ALA A 239 -5.43 -20.72 14.75
#